data_AF-A0A5F1RXK7-F1
#
_entry.id   AF-A0A5F1RXK7-F1
#
_cell.length_a   1.000
_cell.length_b   1.000
_cell.length_c   1.000
_cell.angle_alpha   90.00
_cell.angle_beta   90.00
_cell.angle_gamma   90.00
#
_symmetry.space_group_name_H-M   'P 1'
#
loop_
_entity.id
_entity.type
_entity.pdbx_description
1 polymer ?
#
loop_
_entity_poly.entity_id
_entity_poly.type
_entity_poly.pdbx_seq_one_letter_code
_entity_poly.pdbx_strand_id
1 'polypeptide(L)'
;MHRPALQFDDLSRRAAEIADVSLIIRARFVEAADTMVHLDVRGIRPDRMRTLWPEVLPEPMDHADIRIRYRPSAAAISRAEEVLQEWLRVHVQDEERRILLSRWSVCLAAPYIAGSFRDFCARTGRVRRTAERRIHSEFRNLADVFLTQSPMLQEPDWSRISPIMPNAPGGLDRARPKAPKHETHWLPEDARPVFDAASPELAELAKRLERGNRRRAKMKV
;
A
#
# COMPACT_ATOMS: atom_id res chain seq x y z
N MET A 1 -4.02 36.94 -41.87
CA MET A 1 -3.13 35.85 -41.43
C MET A 1 -3.98 34.74 -40.80
N HIS A 2 -4.42 33.77 -41.58
CA HIS A 2 -5.15 32.61 -41.05
C HIS A 2 -4.14 31.58 -40.56
N ARG A 3 -4.08 31.36 -39.24
CA ARG A 3 -3.43 30.16 -38.69
C ARG A 3 -4.26 28.95 -39.13
N PRO A 4 -3.67 27.94 -39.77
CA PRO A 4 -4.41 26.76 -40.19
C PRO A 4 -4.89 25.98 -38.95
N ALA A 5 -6.19 25.70 -38.88
CA ALA A 5 -6.83 24.99 -37.76
C ALA A 5 -6.15 23.63 -37.44
N LEU A 6 -5.56 22.99 -38.45
CA LEU A 6 -4.82 21.73 -38.35
C LEU A 6 -3.68 21.78 -37.32
N GLN A 7 -3.00 22.92 -37.14
CA GLN A 7 -1.93 23.04 -36.14
C GLN A 7 -2.45 22.95 -34.70
N PHE A 8 -3.68 23.37 -34.44
CA PHE A 8 -4.27 23.26 -33.11
C PHE A 8 -4.73 21.83 -32.82
N ASP A 9 -5.24 21.13 -33.83
CA ASP A 9 -5.62 19.72 -33.71
C ASP A 9 -4.40 18.83 -33.43
N ASP A 10 -3.28 19.05 -34.13
CA ASP A 10 -2.03 18.31 -33.88
C ASP A 10 -1.44 18.56 -32.49
N LEU A 11 -1.47 19.81 -32.02
CA LEU A 11 -1.05 20.15 -30.64
C LEU A 11 -1.97 19.50 -29.61
N SER A 12 -3.27 19.43 -29.88
CA SER A 12 -4.24 18.79 -28.99
C SER A 12 -4.00 17.27 -28.90
N ARG A 13 -3.69 16.63 -30.03
CA ARG A 13 -3.38 15.20 -30.10
C ARG A 13 -2.09 14.86 -29.37
N ARG A 14 -1.01 15.60 -29.63
CA ARG A 14 0.26 15.38 -28.92
C ARG A 14 0.12 15.63 -27.41
N ALA A 15 -0.68 16.62 -27.02
CA ALA A 15 -0.97 16.85 -25.61
C ALA A 15 -1.74 15.69 -24.96
N ALA A 16 -2.67 15.07 -25.69
CA ALA A 16 -3.37 13.86 -25.24
C ALA A 16 -2.41 12.67 -25.09
N GLU A 17 -1.55 12.42 -26.09
CA GLU A 17 -0.53 11.35 -26.03
C GLU A 17 0.42 11.54 -24.84
N ILE A 18 0.88 12.78 -24.60
CA ILE A 18 1.71 13.10 -23.42
C ILE A 18 0.94 12.85 -22.13
N ALA A 19 -0.36 13.18 -22.07
CA ALA A 19 -1.18 12.96 -20.88
C ALA A 19 -1.35 11.47 -20.57
N ASP A 20 -1.61 10.65 -21.60
CA ASP A 20 -1.78 9.20 -21.48
C ASP A 20 -0.48 8.54 -21.03
N VAL A 21 0.64 8.85 -21.68
CA VAL A 21 1.95 8.33 -21.30
C VAL A 21 2.34 8.82 -19.90
N SER A 22 2.08 10.09 -19.56
CA SER A 22 2.32 10.63 -18.22
C SER A 22 1.54 9.87 -17.14
N LEU A 23 0.32 9.42 -17.44
CA LEU A 23 -0.48 8.63 -16.51
C LEU A 23 0.16 7.26 -16.25
N ILE A 24 0.59 6.59 -17.33
CA ILE A 24 1.28 5.29 -17.23
C ILE A 24 2.57 5.44 -16.42
N ILE A 25 3.41 6.43 -16.74
CA ILE A 25 4.66 6.70 -16.01
C ILE A 25 4.37 6.92 -14.52
N ARG A 26 3.37 7.74 -14.17
CA ARG A 26 3.00 7.97 -12.76
C ARG A 26 2.65 6.68 -12.03
N ALA A 27 1.81 5.85 -12.65
CA ALA A 27 1.42 4.57 -12.09
C ALA A 27 2.63 3.65 -11.90
N ARG A 28 3.57 3.63 -12.86
CA ARG A 28 4.84 2.89 -12.78
C ARG A 28 5.74 3.34 -11.64
N PHE A 29 5.81 4.64 -11.35
CA PHE A 29 6.54 5.15 -10.19
C PHE A 29 5.92 4.68 -8.86
N VAL A 30 4.59 4.71 -8.75
CA VAL A 30 3.88 4.20 -7.57
C VAL A 30 4.06 2.68 -7.45
N GLU A 31 4.00 1.96 -8.58
CA GLU A 31 4.26 0.53 -8.68
C GLU A 31 5.65 0.17 -8.14
N ALA A 32 6.67 0.87 -8.62
CA ALA A 32 8.05 0.65 -8.24
C ALA A 32 8.22 0.90 -6.74
N ALA A 33 7.66 2.00 -6.21
CA ALA A 33 7.70 2.30 -4.79
C ALA A 33 7.03 1.21 -3.93
N ASP A 34 5.83 0.75 -4.31
CA ASP A 34 5.13 -0.32 -3.59
C ASP A 34 5.92 -1.63 -3.65
N THR A 35 6.49 -1.95 -4.82
CA THR A 35 7.31 -3.15 -5.02
C THR A 35 8.55 -3.12 -4.14
N MET A 36 9.26 -1.99 -4.08
CA MET A 36 10.46 -1.82 -3.24
C MET A 36 10.15 -1.94 -1.74
N VAL A 37 8.96 -1.54 -1.31
CA VAL A 37 8.52 -1.68 0.09
C VAL A 37 8.30 -3.15 0.46
N HIS A 38 7.84 -3.96 -0.49
CA HIS A 38 7.56 -5.39 -0.30
C HIS A 38 8.72 -6.30 -0.68
N LEU A 39 9.81 -5.76 -1.23
CA LEU A 39 11.04 -6.49 -1.42
C LEU A 39 11.70 -6.76 -0.07
N ASP A 40 11.82 -8.03 0.29
CA ASP A 40 12.62 -8.50 1.44
C ASP A 40 14.12 -8.35 1.13
N VAL A 41 14.63 -7.11 1.09
CA VAL A 41 16.07 -6.83 0.95
C VAL A 41 16.65 -6.49 2.32
N ARG A 42 16.77 -7.48 3.22
CA ARG A 42 17.64 -7.38 4.39
C ARG A 42 18.42 -8.67 4.61
N GLY A 43 19.74 -8.53 4.61
CA GLY A 43 20.71 -9.60 4.50
C GLY A 43 20.70 -10.66 5.61
N ILE A 44 21.25 -11.83 5.26
CA ILE A 44 22.05 -12.78 6.05
C ILE A 44 21.75 -12.87 7.57
N ARG A 45 20.48 -12.86 7.97
CA ARG A 45 20.05 -13.41 9.26
C ARG A 45 18.75 -14.18 9.05
N PRO A 46 18.61 -15.39 9.61
CA PRO A 46 17.39 -16.16 9.49
C PRO A 46 16.38 -15.62 10.51
N ASP A 47 15.82 -14.43 10.29
CA ASP A 47 14.93 -13.84 11.29
C ASP A 47 13.46 -14.28 11.16
N ARG A 48 13.16 -15.10 10.14
CA ARG A 48 11.92 -15.88 10.10
C ARG A 48 12.24 -17.31 9.71
N MET A 49 11.91 -18.24 10.60
CA MET A 49 11.86 -19.66 10.25
C MET A 49 10.97 -19.79 9.02
N ARG A 50 11.58 -20.10 7.88
CA ARG A 50 10.86 -20.60 6.70
C ARG A 50 10.25 -21.93 7.10
N THR A 51 8.99 -21.94 7.49
CA THR A 51 8.22 -23.16 7.50
C THR A 51 7.95 -23.54 6.04
N LEU A 52 8.08 -24.82 5.70
CA LEU A 52 7.66 -25.36 4.39
C LEU A 52 6.13 -25.34 4.20
N TRP A 53 5.41 -24.80 5.19
CA TRP A 53 3.98 -24.64 5.20
C TRP A 53 3.61 -23.31 4.55
N PRO A 54 2.55 -23.27 3.71
CA PRO A 54 1.97 -22.00 3.28
C PRO A 54 1.78 -21.10 4.49
N GLU A 55 2.19 -19.84 4.39
CA GLU A 55 2.00 -18.86 5.46
C GLU A 55 0.48 -18.79 5.68
N VAL A 56 0.01 -19.40 6.78
CA VAL A 56 -1.41 -19.32 7.16
C VAL A 56 -1.64 -17.85 7.42
N LEU A 57 -2.30 -17.18 6.48
CA LEU A 57 -2.71 -15.81 6.64
C LEU A 57 -3.43 -15.74 7.99
N PRO A 58 -3.03 -14.82 8.90
CA PRO A 58 -3.72 -14.70 10.18
C PRO A 58 -5.21 -14.60 9.89
N GLU A 59 -6.01 -15.45 10.55
CA GLU A 59 -7.47 -15.41 10.38
C GLU A 59 -7.92 -13.96 10.56
N PRO A 60 -8.74 -13.43 9.63
CA PRO A 60 -9.07 -12.01 9.64
C PRO A 60 -9.89 -11.67 10.88
N MET A 61 -9.23 -11.27 11.96
CA MET A 61 -9.92 -10.70 13.11
C MET A 61 -10.54 -9.32 12.77
N ASP A 62 -10.06 -8.69 11.69
CA ASP A 62 -10.58 -7.45 11.10
C ASP A 62 -10.49 -7.55 9.57
N HIS A 63 -11.63 -7.71 8.87
CA HIS A 63 -11.68 -7.73 7.39
C HIS A 63 -11.18 -6.43 6.73
N ALA A 64 -10.99 -5.35 7.50
CA ALA A 64 -10.53 -4.06 7.01
C ALA A 64 -8.99 -3.95 6.84
N ASP A 65 -8.22 -4.87 7.42
CA ASP A 65 -6.75 -4.81 7.45
C ASP A 65 -6.11 -6.15 7.02
N ILE A 66 -6.78 -6.93 6.15
CA ILE A 66 -6.15 -8.07 5.46
C ILE A 66 -5.13 -7.52 4.46
N ARG A 67 -4.01 -7.03 4.98
CA ARG A 67 -2.84 -6.66 4.21
C ARG A 67 -2.13 -7.95 3.88
N ILE A 68 -2.53 -8.56 2.78
CA ILE A 68 -1.82 -9.69 2.20
C ILE A 68 -0.39 -9.21 2.00
N ARG A 69 0.54 -9.69 2.82
CA ARG A 69 1.97 -9.52 2.57
C ARG A 69 2.24 -10.25 1.27
N TYR A 70 2.22 -9.53 0.17
CA TYR A 70 2.46 -10.12 -1.14
C TYR A 70 3.97 -10.13 -1.38
N ARG A 71 4.46 -11.23 -1.95
CA ARG A 71 5.83 -11.32 -2.44
C ARG A 71 5.85 -10.80 -3.86
N PRO A 72 6.67 -9.79 -4.19
CA PRO A 72 6.79 -9.32 -5.56
C PRO A 72 7.20 -10.43 -6.52
N SER A 73 6.53 -10.50 -7.66
CA SER A 73 6.93 -11.37 -8.76
C SER A 73 8.21 -10.86 -9.41
N ALA A 74 8.97 -11.73 -10.07
CA ALA A 74 10.17 -11.31 -10.82
C ALA A 74 9.86 -10.22 -11.86
N ALA A 75 8.67 -10.30 -12.49
CA ALA A 75 8.19 -9.26 -13.40
C ALA A 75 7.97 -7.91 -12.70
N ALA A 76 7.34 -7.89 -11.51
CA ALA A 76 7.18 -6.66 -10.75
C ALA A 76 8.53 -6.04 -10.34
N ILE A 77 9.50 -6.88 -9.99
CA ILE A 77 10.86 -6.45 -9.62
C ILE A 77 11.58 -5.85 -10.83
N SER A 78 11.57 -6.53 -11.98
CA SER A 78 12.19 -6.04 -13.21
C SER A 78 11.61 -4.68 -13.63
N ARG A 79 10.29 -4.52 -13.49
CA ARG A 79 9.59 -3.26 -13.77
C ARG A 79 9.94 -2.15 -12.78
N ALA A 80 10.10 -2.48 -11.51
CA ALA A 80 10.56 -1.53 -10.50
C ALA A 80 12.02 -1.11 -10.75
N GLU A 81 12.88 -2.04 -11.15
CA GLU A 81 14.28 -1.78 -11.47
C GLU A 81 14.42 -0.85 -12.68
N GLU A 82 13.64 -1.07 -13.74
CA GLU A 82 13.56 -0.18 -14.91
C GLU A 82 13.28 1.28 -14.48
N VAL A 83 12.25 1.50 -13.67
CA VAL A 83 11.89 2.85 -13.19
C VAL A 83 13.01 3.48 -12.35
N LEU A 84 13.64 2.71 -11.46
CA LEU A 84 14.61 3.23 -10.51
C LEU A 84 15.99 3.45 -11.12
N GLN A 85 16.46 2.52 -11.96
CA GLN A 85 17.80 2.55 -12.54
C GLN A 85 17.85 3.24 -13.89
N GLU A 86 16.82 3.09 -14.72
CA GLU A 86 16.80 3.70 -16.04
C GLU A 86 16.11 5.07 -15.95
N TRP A 87 14.85 5.13 -15.50
CA TRP A 87 14.11 6.38 -15.63
C TRP A 87 14.57 7.44 -14.63
N LEU A 88 14.61 7.09 -13.34
CA LEU A 88 14.95 8.02 -12.28
C LEU A 88 16.43 8.44 -12.34
N ARG A 89 17.35 7.52 -12.64
CA ARG A 89 18.79 7.83 -12.63
C ARG A 89 19.31 8.41 -13.94
N VAL A 90 18.82 7.96 -15.10
CA VAL A 90 19.31 8.41 -16.41
C VAL A 90 18.57 9.66 -16.90
N HIS A 91 17.24 9.68 -16.80
CA HIS A 91 16.45 10.79 -17.37
C HIS A 91 16.22 11.94 -16.40
N VAL A 92 16.25 11.72 -15.08
CA VAL A 92 16.12 12.79 -14.07
C VAL A 92 17.51 13.22 -13.58
N GLN A 93 18.03 14.28 -14.18
CA GLN A 93 19.36 14.82 -13.90
C GLN A 93 19.47 15.45 -12.49
N ASP A 94 18.45 16.20 -12.09
CA ASP A 94 18.45 16.97 -10.84
C ASP A 94 18.13 16.09 -9.62
N GLU A 95 19.05 16.08 -8.66
CA GLU A 95 18.90 15.31 -7.42
C GLU A 95 17.68 15.72 -6.61
N GLU A 96 17.35 17.01 -6.55
CA GLU A 96 16.18 17.46 -5.79
C GLU A 96 14.89 16.87 -6.38
N ARG A 97 14.81 16.82 -7.70
CA ARG A 97 13.66 16.27 -8.43
C ARG A 97 13.55 14.77 -8.21
N ARG A 98 14.68 14.06 -8.21
CA ARG A 98 14.71 12.63 -7.87
C ARG A 98 14.16 12.36 -6.48
N ILE A 99 14.55 13.17 -5.48
CA ILE A 99 14.05 13.06 -4.11
C ILE A 99 12.53 13.30 -4.07
N LEU A 100 12.04 14.34 -4.77
CA LEU A 100 10.62 14.65 -4.82
C LEU A 100 9.79 13.52 -5.44
N LEU A 101 10.22 12.97 -6.58
CA LEU A 101 9.55 11.86 -7.27
C LEU A 101 9.53 10.59 -6.42
N SER A 102 10.69 10.24 -5.83
CA SER A 102 10.84 9.07 -4.97
C SER A 102 9.96 9.20 -3.72
N ARG A 103 9.95 10.38 -3.09
CA ARG A 103 9.16 10.56 -1.87
C ARG A 103 7.67 10.62 -2.14
N TRP A 104 7.27 11.27 -3.23
CA TRP A 104 5.88 11.32 -3.65
C TRP A 104 5.32 9.91 -3.94
N SER A 105 6.06 9.09 -4.69
CA SER A 105 5.64 7.73 -5.02
C SER A 105 5.51 6.84 -3.79
N VAL A 106 6.47 6.89 -2.85
CA VAL A 106 6.38 6.12 -1.58
C VAL A 106 5.27 6.63 -0.68
N CYS A 107 5.00 7.95 -0.63
CA CYS A 107 3.88 8.49 0.14
C CYS A 107 2.51 8.00 -0.37
N LEU A 108 2.40 7.68 -1.66
CA LEU A 108 1.20 7.05 -2.22
C LEU A 108 1.19 5.54 -1.95
N ALA A 109 2.26 4.83 -2.31
CA ALA A 109 2.39 3.38 -2.16
C ALA A 109 2.28 2.90 -0.71
N ALA A 110 3.01 3.55 0.21
CA ALA A 110 3.17 3.12 1.59
C ALA A 110 3.08 4.32 2.56
N PRO A 111 1.90 4.95 2.69
CA PRO A 111 1.70 6.09 3.57
C PRO A 111 2.00 5.77 5.04
N TYR A 112 1.86 4.50 5.45
CA TYR A 112 2.20 4.04 6.80
C TYR A 112 3.71 4.04 7.11
N ILE A 113 4.57 4.02 6.07
CA ILE A 113 6.04 4.11 6.22
C ILE A 113 6.48 5.56 6.05
N ALA A 114 6.03 6.20 4.97
CA ALA A 114 6.54 7.52 4.59
C ALA A 114 5.78 8.70 5.17
N GLY A 115 4.57 8.49 5.70
CA GLY A 115 3.62 9.54 6.07
C GLY A 115 3.03 10.23 4.85
N SER A 116 2.36 11.36 5.06
CA SER A 116 1.80 12.14 3.94
C SER A 116 2.88 12.96 3.23
N PHE A 117 2.70 13.18 1.92
CA PHE A 117 3.59 14.05 1.14
C PHE A 117 3.58 15.50 1.66
N ARG A 118 2.44 15.95 2.22
CA ARG A 118 2.31 17.24 2.89
C ARG A 118 3.24 17.36 4.08
N ASP A 119 3.29 16.35 4.95
CA ASP A 119 4.16 16.35 6.13
C ASP A 119 5.62 16.31 5.75
N PHE A 120 5.97 15.58 4.68
CA PHE A 120 7.32 15.63 4.12
C PHE A 120 7.70 17.04 3.64
N CYS A 121 6.81 17.72 2.92
CA CYS A 121 7.06 19.09 2.46
C CYS A 121 7.22 20.05 3.65
N ALA A 122 6.36 19.95 4.66
CA ALA A 122 6.45 20.75 5.88
C ALA A 122 7.77 20.53 6.63
N ARG A 123 8.15 19.27 6.86
CA ARG A 123 9.41 18.92 7.56
C ARG A 123 10.66 19.40 6.83
N THR A 124 10.62 19.46 5.51
CA THR A 124 11.78 19.84 4.71
C THR A 124 11.76 21.31 4.24
N GLY A 125 10.83 22.11 4.75
CA GLY A 125 10.73 23.55 4.41
C GLY A 125 10.28 23.81 2.97
N ARG A 126 9.64 22.84 2.30
CA ARG A 126 9.20 22.96 0.91
C ARG A 126 7.72 23.36 0.82
N VAL A 127 7.40 24.22 -0.15
CA VAL A 127 6.01 24.56 -0.47
C VAL A 127 5.39 23.42 -1.30
N ARG A 128 4.36 22.76 -0.75
CA ARG A 128 3.69 21.61 -1.39
C ARG A 128 3.30 21.86 -2.85
N ARG A 129 2.64 22.99 -3.13
CA ARG A 129 2.15 23.34 -4.48
C ARG A 129 3.30 23.45 -5.48
N THR A 130 4.45 23.98 -5.05
CA THR A 130 5.65 24.10 -5.90
C THR A 130 6.28 22.73 -6.13
N ALA A 131 6.36 21.89 -5.10
CA ALA A 131 6.86 20.52 -5.22
C ALA A 131 5.98 19.68 -6.16
N GLU A 132 4.66 19.74 -6.02
CA GLU A 132 3.70 19.06 -6.91
C GLU A 132 3.84 19.54 -8.36
N ARG A 133 3.97 20.86 -8.59
CA ARG A 133 4.21 21.40 -9.95
C ARG A 133 5.50 20.85 -10.56
N ARG A 134 6.60 20.78 -9.80
CA ARG A 134 7.87 20.20 -10.25
C ARG A 134 7.70 18.74 -10.61
N ILE A 135 7.05 17.95 -9.76
CA ILE A 135 6.73 16.54 -10.02
C ILE A 135 5.92 16.38 -11.32
N HIS A 136 4.88 17.19 -11.52
CA HIS A 136 4.07 17.15 -12.74
C HIS A 136 4.88 17.52 -13.99
N SER A 137 5.79 18.49 -13.86
CA SER A 137 6.70 18.86 -14.94
C SER A 137 7.63 17.71 -15.30
N GLU A 138 8.18 16.99 -14.32
CA GLU A 138 9.06 15.85 -14.58
C GLU A 138 8.34 14.70 -15.27
N PHE A 139 7.11 14.38 -14.87
CA PHE A 139 6.35 13.34 -15.56
C PHE A 139 6.07 13.69 -17.03
N ARG A 140 5.81 14.97 -17.32
CA ARG A 140 5.66 15.43 -18.71
C ARG A 140 6.96 15.34 -19.49
N ASN A 141 8.09 15.71 -18.87
CA ASN A 141 9.40 15.61 -19.51
C ASN A 141 9.75 14.15 -19.83
N LEU A 142 9.52 13.24 -18.89
CA LEU A 142 9.71 11.81 -19.11
C LEU A 142 8.80 11.28 -20.22
N ALA A 143 7.54 11.72 -20.25
CA ALA A 143 6.62 11.33 -21.32
C ALA A 143 7.09 11.79 -22.70
N ASP A 144 7.60 13.02 -22.83
CA ASP A 144 8.14 13.52 -24.10
C ASP A 144 9.41 12.74 -24.52
N VAL A 145 10.27 12.39 -23.57
CA VAL A 145 11.45 11.53 -23.83
C VAL A 145 11.01 10.15 -24.34
N PHE A 146 10.01 9.52 -23.74
CA PHE A 146 9.55 8.20 -24.21
C PHE A 146 8.78 8.26 -25.52
N LEU A 147 7.98 9.29 -25.76
CA LEU A 147 7.33 9.44 -27.07
C LEU A 147 8.35 9.63 -28.20
N THR A 148 9.48 10.29 -27.93
CA THR A 148 10.55 10.48 -28.93
C THR A 148 11.43 9.25 -29.12
N GLN A 149 11.70 8.49 -28.05
CA GLN A 149 12.55 7.30 -28.09
C GLN A 149 11.80 6.01 -28.47
N SER A 150 10.47 6.04 -28.43
CA SER A 150 9.57 4.89 -28.70
C SER A 150 9.97 3.57 -28.01
N PRO A 151 10.30 3.55 -26.70
CA PRO A 151 10.46 2.29 -26.00
C PRO A 151 9.08 1.60 -25.87
N MET A 152 9.06 0.26 -25.96
CA MET A 152 7.87 -0.51 -25.60
C MET A 152 7.65 -0.37 -24.08
N LEU A 153 6.80 0.59 -23.70
CA LEU A 153 6.48 0.85 -22.30
C LEU A 153 5.65 -0.30 -21.74
N GLN A 154 6.19 -1.00 -20.73
CA GLN A 154 5.42 -2.05 -20.07
C GLN A 154 4.28 -1.46 -19.25
N GLU A 155 3.10 -2.04 -19.38
CA GLU A 155 1.95 -1.60 -18.60
C GLU A 155 2.16 -1.85 -17.10
N PRO A 156 1.71 -0.92 -16.25
CA PRO A 156 1.69 -1.09 -14.81
C PRO A 156 0.61 -2.10 -14.42
N ASP A 157 0.79 -2.77 -13.28
CA ASP A 157 -0.24 -3.62 -12.71
C ASP A 157 -1.41 -2.80 -12.14
N TRP A 158 -2.37 -2.45 -13.01
CA TRP A 158 -3.52 -1.62 -12.66
C TRP A 158 -4.38 -2.21 -11.54
N SER A 159 -4.44 -3.54 -11.42
CA SER A 159 -5.20 -4.20 -10.35
C SER A 159 -4.67 -3.83 -8.97
N ARG A 160 -3.34 -3.66 -8.87
CA ARG A 160 -2.65 -3.30 -7.63
C ARG A 160 -2.59 -1.79 -7.40
N ILE A 161 -2.36 -1.02 -8.46
CA ILE A 161 -2.03 0.41 -8.33
C ILE A 161 -3.28 1.30 -8.37
N SER A 162 -4.36 0.88 -9.05
CA SER A 162 -5.59 1.66 -9.18
C SER A 162 -6.10 2.20 -7.83
N PRO A 163 -6.18 1.40 -6.73
CA PRO A 163 -6.62 1.90 -5.42
C PRO A 163 -5.69 2.94 -4.77
N ILE A 164 -4.43 2.99 -5.19
CA ILE A 164 -3.38 3.81 -4.59
C ILE A 164 -3.25 5.17 -5.31
N MET A 165 -3.75 5.27 -6.55
CA MET A 165 -3.64 6.48 -7.35
C MET A 165 -4.52 7.62 -6.80
N PRO A 166 -4.05 8.87 -6.88
CA PRO A 166 -4.74 10.03 -6.28
C PRO A 166 -6.14 10.31 -6.84
N ASN A 167 -6.50 9.77 -8.02
CA ASN A 167 -7.81 9.94 -8.66
C ASN A 167 -8.62 8.64 -8.70
N ALA A 168 -8.26 7.63 -7.89
CA ALA A 168 -9.03 6.39 -7.81
C ALA A 168 -10.50 6.69 -7.43
N PRO A 169 -11.51 6.04 -8.05
CA PRO A 169 -12.87 6.08 -7.53
C PRO A 169 -12.88 5.39 -6.15
N GLY A 170 -12.96 6.19 -5.08
CA GLY A 170 -12.70 5.76 -3.70
C GLY A 170 -11.45 6.41 -3.07
N GLY A 171 -10.88 7.41 -3.74
CA GLY A 171 -9.67 8.11 -3.37
C GLY A 171 -9.64 8.46 -1.89
N LEU A 172 -8.69 7.84 -1.18
CA LEU A 172 -8.30 8.19 0.20
C LEU A 172 -9.50 8.64 1.02
N ASP A 173 -10.53 7.80 1.07
CA ASP A 173 -11.67 8.04 1.94
C ASP A 173 -11.07 8.09 3.35
N ARG A 174 -11.00 9.33 3.83
CA ARG A 174 -10.65 9.84 5.16
C ARG A 174 -10.20 8.72 6.06
N ALA A 175 -8.95 8.74 6.55
CA ALA A 175 -8.49 8.02 7.74
C ALA A 175 -9.70 7.46 8.50
N ARG A 176 -10.15 6.25 8.11
CA ARG A 176 -11.50 5.83 8.50
C ARG A 176 -11.43 5.89 10.01
N PRO A 177 -12.31 6.66 10.69
CA PRO A 177 -12.35 6.57 12.14
C PRO A 177 -12.46 5.07 12.40
N LYS A 178 -11.49 4.54 13.14
CA LYS A 178 -11.31 3.11 13.36
C LYS A 178 -12.70 2.55 13.61
N ALA A 179 -13.24 1.79 12.65
CA ALA A 179 -14.60 1.29 12.78
C ALA A 179 -14.66 0.63 14.17
N PRO A 180 -15.68 0.94 14.99
CA PRO A 180 -15.74 0.44 16.35
C PRO A 180 -15.49 -1.06 16.29
N LYS A 181 -14.40 -1.48 16.95
CA LYS A 181 -13.87 -2.83 16.92
C LYS A 181 -14.92 -3.74 17.49
N HIS A 182 -15.77 -4.31 16.64
CA HIS A 182 -16.84 -5.22 17.00
C HIS A 182 -17.80 -4.63 18.05
N GLU A 183 -19.07 -4.46 17.72
CA GLU A 183 -20.10 -4.60 18.75
C GLU A 183 -20.03 -6.07 19.22
N THR A 184 -19.13 -6.35 20.16
CA THR A 184 -18.99 -7.64 20.87
C THR A 184 -20.18 -7.91 21.78
N HIS A 185 -21.26 -7.15 21.62
CA HIS A 185 -22.47 -7.17 22.42
C HIS A 185 -23.67 -7.29 21.47
N TRP A 186 -23.68 -8.33 20.64
CA TRP A 186 -24.92 -8.90 20.11
C TRP A 186 -25.73 -9.65 21.19
N LEU A 187 -25.37 -9.47 22.46
CA LEU A 187 -26.22 -9.86 23.58
C LEU A 187 -26.94 -8.60 24.07
N PRO A 188 -28.28 -8.53 24.01
CA PRO A 188 -29.03 -7.54 24.77
C PRO A 188 -28.61 -7.62 26.25
N GLU A 189 -28.73 -6.53 27.02
CA GLU A 189 -28.25 -6.49 28.42
C GLU A 189 -28.83 -7.63 29.26
N ASP A 190 -30.04 -8.05 28.93
CA ASP A 190 -30.82 -9.13 29.52
C ASP A 190 -30.29 -10.54 29.22
N ALA A 191 -29.45 -10.70 28.19
CA ALA A 191 -28.87 -11.97 27.77
C ALA A 191 -27.45 -12.21 28.32
N ARG A 192 -26.86 -11.24 29.04
CA ARG A 192 -25.54 -11.42 29.65
C ARG A 192 -25.62 -12.53 30.71
N PRO A 193 -24.72 -13.53 30.69
CA PRO A 193 -24.67 -14.55 31.74
C PRO A 193 -24.42 -13.86 33.08
N VAL A 194 -25.43 -13.85 33.96
CA VAL A 194 -25.28 -13.36 35.33
C VAL A 194 -24.54 -14.44 36.12
N PHE A 195 -23.34 -14.11 36.59
CA PHE A 195 -22.62 -14.99 37.50
C PHE A 195 -23.29 -14.94 38.88
N ASP A 196 -24.18 -15.89 39.15
CA ASP A 196 -24.73 -16.08 40.49
C ASP A 196 -23.79 -16.98 41.31
N ALA A 197 -22.98 -16.33 42.15
CA ALA A 197 -22.03 -16.99 43.04
C ALA A 197 -22.70 -17.93 44.07
N ALA A 198 -24.01 -17.79 44.29
CA ALA A 198 -24.79 -18.66 45.18
C ALA A 198 -25.50 -19.82 44.45
N SER A 199 -25.33 -19.95 43.12
CA SER A 199 -26.02 -20.99 42.37
C SER A 199 -25.54 -22.40 42.76
N PRO A 200 -26.47 -23.32 43.08
CA PRO A 200 -26.12 -24.68 43.49
C PRO A 200 -25.45 -25.47 42.35
N GLU A 201 -25.76 -25.16 41.10
CA GLU A 201 -25.20 -25.82 39.91
C GLU A 201 -23.69 -25.57 39.77
N LEU A 202 -23.20 -24.35 40.07
CA LEU A 202 -21.77 -24.05 40.05
C LEU A 202 -21.02 -24.77 41.17
N ALA A 203 -21.63 -24.94 42.35
CA ALA A 203 -21.05 -25.67 43.46
C ALA A 203 -20.92 -27.17 43.13
N GLU A 204 -21.90 -27.75 42.43
CA GLU A 204 -21.83 -29.13 41.94
C GLU A 204 -20.77 -29.30 40.84
N LEU A 205 -20.70 -28.37 39.90
CA LEU A 205 -19.68 -28.35 38.85
C LEU A 205 -18.27 -28.28 39.44
N ALA A 206 -18.04 -27.41 40.42
CA ALA A 206 -16.77 -27.28 41.13
C ALA A 206 -16.36 -28.60 41.81
N LYS A 207 -17.28 -29.25 42.53
CA LYS A 207 -17.02 -30.57 43.14
C LYS A 207 -16.71 -31.65 42.11
N ARG A 208 -17.34 -31.59 40.92
CA ARG A 208 -17.10 -32.56 39.82
C ARG A 208 -15.72 -32.34 39.19
N LEU A 209 -15.33 -31.09 38.96
CA LEU A 209 -14.01 -30.72 38.44
C LEU A 209 -12.89 -31.09 39.42
N GLU A 210 -13.10 -30.86 40.71
CA GLU A 210 -12.13 -31.20 41.74
C GLU A 210 -11.91 -32.72 41.83
N ARG A 211 -12.99 -33.52 41.77
CA ARG A 211 -12.89 -34.99 41.67
C ARG A 211 -12.15 -35.44 40.41
N GLY A 212 -12.43 -34.81 39.27
CA GLY A 212 -11.73 -35.09 38.01
C GLY A 212 -10.24 -34.77 38.08
N ASN A 213 -9.87 -33.64 38.69
CA ASN A 213 -8.48 -33.25 38.91
C ASN A 213 -7.75 -34.20 39.86
N ARG A 214 -8.40 -34.64 40.95
CA ARG A 214 -7.82 -35.65 41.85
C ARG A 214 -7.59 -36.98 41.14
N ARG A 215 -8.48 -37.41 40.24
CA ARG A 215 -8.28 -38.62 39.43
C ARG A 215 -7.10 -38.46 38.46
N ARG A 216 -7.02 -37.32 37.77
CA ARG A 216 -5.90 -37.02 36.85
C ARG A 216 -4.56 -36.90 37.57
N ALA A 217 -4.52 -36.34 38.77
CA ALA A 217 -3.32 -36.28 39.59
C ALA A 217 -2.83 -37.67 40.01
N LYS A 218 -3.75 -38.59 40.32
CA LYS A 218 -3.43 -39.99 40.65
C LYS A 218 -2.95 -40.83 39.46
N MET A 219 -3.32 -40.47 38.22
CA MET A 219 -2.85 -41.15 37.00
C MET A 219 -1.53 -40.59 36.45
N LYS A 220 -1.01 -39.49 37.03
CA LYS A 220 0.28 -38.88 36.68
C LYS A 220 1.44 -39.35 37.58
N VAL A 221 1.19 -40.32 38.46
CA VAL A 221 2.19 -41.07 39.24
C VAL A 221 2.30 -42.45 38.63
#